data_AF-A0A0F9VIP3-F1
#
_entry.id   AF-A0A0F9VIP3-F1
#
_cell.length_a   1.000
_cell.length_b   1.000
_cell.length_c   1.000
_cell.angle_alpha   90.00
_cell.angle_beta   90.00
_cell.angle_gamma   90.00
#
_symmetry.space_group_name_H-M   'P 1'
#
loop_
_entity.id
_entity.type
_entity.pdbx_description
1 polymer ?
#
loop_
_entity_poly.entity_id
_entity_poly.type
_entity_poly.pdbx_seq_one_letter_code
_entity_poly.pdbx_strand_id
1 'polypeptide(L)'
;MGRLSYLLAWFGGCVSIGTFTMGSSVVGSLNLIQATLAIAIGCFVIGIALVLNGAAGYKYGIPFMVQARSAFGFGGTRLPGLVRAVPAIVWYGFQSWIRPAR
;
A
#
# COMPACT_ATOMS: atom_id res chain seq x y z
N MET A 1 -1.98 -19.09 -2.95
CA MET A 1 -3.25 -18.63 -2.35
C MET A 1 -4.39 -18.92 -3.32
N GLY A 2 -5.54 -19.36 -2.83
CA GLY A 2 -6.77 -19.33 -3.65
C GLY A 2 -7.19 -17.89 -3.92
N ARG A 3 -7.94 -17.64 -5.00
CA ARG A 3 -8.41 -16.29 -5.37
C ARG A 3 -9.15 -15.60 -4.22
N LEU A 4 -10.02 -16.34 -3.53
CA LEU A 4 -10.79 -15.84 -2.40
C LEU A 4 -9.90 -15.52 -1.19
N SER A 5 -8.92 -16.38 -0.90
CA SER A 5 -7.97 -16.16 0.20
C SER A 5 -7.07 -14.95 -0.06
N TYR A 6 -6.66 -14.73 -1.32
CA TYR A 6 -5.90 -13.55 -1.72
C TYR A 6 -6.73 -12.26 -1.57
N LEU A 7 -7.98 -12.27 -2.02
CA LEU A 7 -8.89 -11.12 -1.88
C LEU A 7 -9.12 -10.78 -0.40
N LEU A 8 -9.39 -11.78 0.45
CA LEU A 8 -9.62 -11.56 1.87
C LEU A 8 -8.36 -11.03 2.59
N ALA A 9 -7.17 -11.55 2.25
CA ALA A 9 -5.91 -11.03 2.78
C ALA A 9 -5.67 -9.57 2.36
N TRP A 10 -6.01 -9.23 1.12
CA TRP A 10 -5.91 -7.86 0.61
C TRP A 10 -6.89 -6.92 1.33
N PHE A 11 -8.16 -7.32 1.46
CA PHE A 11 -9.17 -6.59 2.23
C PHE A 11 -8.72 -6.35 3.69
N GLY A 12 -8.15 -7.37 4.34
CA GLY A 12 -7.60 -7.26 5.69
C GLY A 12 -6.45 -6.26 5.81
N GLY A 13 -5.66 -6.08 4.75
CA GLY A 13 -4.61 -5.06 4.70
C GLY A 13 -5.12 -3.63 4.47
N CYS A 14 -6.26 -3.48 3.78
CA CYS A 14 -6.88 -2.18 3.52
C CYS A 14 -7.61 -1.61 4.74
N VAL A 15 -8.20 -2.48 5.57
CA VAL A 15 -8.91 -2.11 6.80
C VAL A 15 -7.88 -1.88 7.90
N SER A 16 -7.42 -0.63 8.03
CA SER A 16 -6.48 -0.22 9.07
C SER A 16 -6.94 1.06 9.78
N ILE A 17 -6.58 1.21 11.06
CA ILE A 17 -6.89 2.41 11.85
C ILE A 17 -6.33 3.66 11.15
N GLY A 18 -5.15 3.57 10.55
CA GLY A 18 -4.57 4.69 9.79
C GLY A 18 -5.41 5.12 8.59
N THR A 19 -6.00 4.17 7.87
CA THR A 19 -6.94 4.47 6.77
C THR A 19 -8.18 5.19 7.30
N PHE A 20 -8.70 4.76 8.45
CA PHE A 20 -9.88 5.40 9.07
C PHE A 20 -9.58 6.81 9.57
N THR A 21 -8.42 7.04 10.19
CA THR A 21 -8.01 8.38 10.64
C THR A 21 -7.77 9.34 9.47
N MET A 22 -7.18 8.85 8.38
CA MET A 22 -7.03 9.65 7.15
C MET A 22 -8.40 9.96 6.53
N GLY A 23 -9.31 8.99 6.47
CA GLY A 23 -10.67 9.20 5.97
C GLY A 23 -11.47 10.20 6.79
N SER A 24 -11.39 10.14 8.12
CA SER A 24 -12.11 11.06 9.00
C SER A 24 -11.61 12.51 8.89
N SER A 25 -10.31 12.70 8.63
CA SER A 25 -9.73 14.04 8.45
C SER A 25 -10.29 14.80 7.23
N VAL A 26 -10.73 14.09 6.19
CA VAL A 26 -11.26 14.68 4.95
C VAL A 26 -12.74 15.07 5.09
N VAL A 27 -13.46 14.45 6.03
CA VAL A 27 -14.92 14.60 6.21
C VAL A 27 -15.33 15.93 6.88
N GLY A 28 -14.38 16.80 7.23
CA GLY A 28 -14.65 18.16 7.76
C GLY A 28 -14.60 19.30 6.75
N SER A 29 -13.89 19.13 5.62
CA SER A 29 -13.66 20.18 4.61
C SER A 29 -14.49 19.99 3.34
N LEU A 30 -14.97 18.78 3.08
CA LEU A 30 -15.70 18.36 1.88
C LEU A 30 -16.99 17.64 2.29
N ASN A 31 -18.05 17.76 1.50
CA ASN A 31 -19.30 17.02 1.74
C ASN A 31 -19.03 15.50 1.69
N LEU A 32 -19.73 14.73 2.52
CA LEU A 32 -19.54 13.29 2.70
C LEU A 32 -19.56 12.52 1.36
N ILE A 33 -20.43 12.93 0.44
CA ILE A 33 -20.55 12.35 -0.90
C ILE A 33 -19.32 12.65 -1.76
N GLN A 34 -18.82 13.90 -1.69
CA GLN A 34 -17.65 14.33 -2.44
C GLN A 34 -16.35 13.70 -1.91
N ALA A 35 -16.21 13.59 -0.58
CA ALA A 35 -15.11 12.88 0.06
C ALA A 35 -15.09 11.40 -0.32
N THR A 36 -16.26 10.74 -0.31
CA THR A 36 -16.38 9.32 -0.71
C THR A 36 -16.01 9.11 -2.18
N LEU A 37 -16.48 9.97 -3.08
CA LEU A 37 -16.11 9.90 -4.50
C LEU A 37 -14.62 10.15 -4.73
N ALA A 38 -14.03 11.14 -4.05
CA ALA A 38 -12.59 11.42 -4.16
C ALA A 38 -11.73 10.22 -3.70
N ILE A 39 -12.10 9.60 -2.57
CA ILE A 39 -11.44 8.39 -2.06
C ILE A 39 -11.61 7.23 -3.06
N ALA A 40 -12.82 7.03 -3.61
CA ALA A 40 -13.08 5.97 -4.58
C ALA A 40 -12.24 6.12 -5.86
N ILE A 41 -12.13 7.33 -6.39
CA ILE A 41 -11.30 7.63 -7.57
C ILE A 41 -9.81 7.39 -7.25
N GLY A 42 -9.34 7.86 -6.08
CA GLY A 42 -7.96 7.63 -5.65
C GLY A 42 -7.62 6.14 -5.53
N CYS A 43 -8.50 5.36 -4.88
CA CYS A 43 -8.36 3.92 -4.77
C CYS A 43 -8.36 3.22 -6.13
N PHE A 44 -9.17 3.66 -7.09
CA PHE A 44 -9.20 3.09 -8.44
C PHE A 44 -7.89 3.34 -9.20
N VAL A 45 -7.37 4.58 -9.16
CA VAL A 45 -6.11 4.96 -9.81
C VAL A 45 -4.93 4.18 -9.19
N ILE A 46 -4.86 4.12 -7.86
CA ILE A 46 -3.83 3.34 -7.16
C ILE A 46 -3.97 1.85 -7.48
N GLY A 47 -5.20 1.34 -7.58
CA GLY A 47 -5.48 -0.05 -7.96
C GLY A 47 -4.88 -0.41 -9.32
N ILE A 48 -5.07 0.44 -10.33
CA ILE A 48 -4.48 0.25 -11.66
C ILE A 48 -2.95 0.24 -11.57
N ALA A 49 -2.36 1.22 -10.87
CA ALA A 49 -0.91 1.30 -10.70
C ALA A 49 -0.34 0.06 -9.98
N LEU A 50 -1.08 -0.49 -9.01
CA LEU A 50 -0.68 -1.68 -8.25
C LEU A 50 -0.75 -2.94 -9.11
N VAL A 51 -1.78 -3.09 -9.95
CA VAL A 51 -1.89 -4.20 -10.91
C VAL A 51 -0.74 -4.17 -11.91
N LEU A 52 -0.40 -2.98 -12.44
CA LEU A 52 0.73 -2.81 -13.35
C LEU A 52 2.08 -3.14 -12.68
N ASN A 53 2.32 -2.64 -11.46
CA ASN A 53 3.53 -2.97 -10.70
C ASN A 53 3.59 -4.46 -10.32
N GLY A 54 2.44 -5.06 -9.97
CA GLY A 54 2.33 -6.45 -9.54
C GLY A 54 2.40 -7.48 -10.69
N ALA A 55 2.18 -7.06 -11.94
CA ALA A 55 2.22 -7.96 -13.10
C ALA A 55 3.56 -8.69 -13.26
N ALA A 56 4.68 -8.00 -13.00
CA ALA A 56 6.01 -8.60 -13.03
C ALA A 56 6.19 -9.64 -11.91
N GLY A 57 5.69 -9.36 -10.70
CA GLY A 57 5.69 -10.31 -9.59
C GLY A 57 4.81 -11.53 -9.83
N TYR A 58 3.64 -11.35 -10.46
CA TYR A 58 2.70 -12.44 -10.76
C TYR A 58 3.20 -13.36 -11.88
N LYS A 59 3.81 -12.81 -12.94
CA LYS A 59 4.27 -13.58 -14.11
C LYS A 59 5.61 -14.27 -13.87
N TYR A 60 6.54 -13.61 -13.20
CA TYR A 60 7.91 -14.11 -13.03
C TYR A 60 8.20 -14.65 -11.62
N GLY A 61 7.30 -14.47 -10.65
CA GLY A 61 7.50 -14.89 -9.27
C GLY A 61 8.68 -14.19 -8.57
N ILE A 62 9.21 -13.12 -9.17
CA ILE A 62 10.39 -12.43 -8.67
C ILE A 62 10.00 -11.43 -7.58
N PRO A 63 10.80 -11.32 -6.50
CA PRO A 63 10.59 -10.29 -5.50
C PRO A 63 10.85 -8.90 -6.11
N PHE A 64 10.18 -7.87 -5.58
CA PHE A 64 10.32 -6.48 -6.07
C PHE A 64 11.79 -6.02 -6.12
N MET A 65 12.64 -6.46 -5.19
CA MET A 65 14.08 -6.15 -5.18
C MET A 65 14.83 -6.70 -6.39
N VAL A 66 14.36 -7.82 -6.95
CA VAL A 66 14.91 -8.41 -8.19
C VAL A 66 14.35 -7.69 -9.42
N GLN A 67 13.08 -7.27 -9.39
CA GLN A 67 12.54 -6.38 -10.43
C GLN A 67 13.27 -5.02 -10.47
N ALA A 68 13.65 -4.46 -9.32
CA ALA A 68 14.43 -3.23 -9.26
C ALA A 68 15.88 -3.41 -9.76
N ARG A 69 16.39 -4.65 -9.85
CA ARG A 69 17.74 -4.96 -10.34
C ARG A 69 17.88 -4.70 -11.83
N SER A 70 16.81 -4.85 -12.62
CA SER A 70 16.86 -4.54 -14.06
C SER A 70 17.04 -3.05 -14.33
N ALA A 71 16.60 -2.18 -13.41
CA ALA A 71 16.70 -0.72 -13.55
C ALA A 71 17.93 -0.13 -12.86
N PHE A 72 18.34 -0.66 -11.70
CA PHE A 72 19.40 -0.07 -10.87
C PHE A 72 20.67 -0.92 -10.75
N GLY A 73 20.72 -2.13 -11.35
CA GLY A 73 21.86 -3.04 -11.26
C GLY A 73 22.07 -3.67 -9.87
N PHE A 74 23.10 -4.51 -9.74
CA PHE A 74 23.36 -5.29 -8.50
C PHE A 74 23.72 -4.40 -7.29
N GLY A 75 24.51 -3.34 -7.50
CA GLY A 75 24.88 -2.41 -6.43
C GLY A 75 23.78 -1.38 -6.14
N GLY A 76 23.12 -0.86 -7.18
CA GLY A 76 22.14 0.21 -7.06
C GLY A 76 20.80 -0.22 -6.47
N THR A 77 20.48 -1.52 -6.46
CA THR A 77 19.27 -2.04 -5.78
C THR A 77 19.17 -1.74 -4.27
N ARG A 78 20.28 -1.37 -3.63
CA ARG A 78 20.26 -0.95 -2.21
C ARG A 78 19.49 0.35 -1.98
N LEU A 79 19.55 1.28 -2.94
CA LEU A 79 18.82 2.55 -2.88
C LEU A 79 17.28 2.38 -2.87
N PRO A 80 16.64 1.69 -3.84
CA PRO A 80 15.20 1.46 -3.80
C PRO A 80 14.78 0.61 -2.60
N GLY A 81 15.66 -0.26 -2.09
CA GLY A 81 15.43 -0.97 -0.83
C GLY A 81 15.33 -0.02 0.36
N LEU A 82 16.29 0.88 0.53
CA LEU A 82 16.30 1.86 1.62
C LEU A 82 15.13 2.84 1.52
N VAL A 83 14.85 3.36 0.32
CA VAL A 83 13.74 4.30 0.08
C VAL A 83 12.39 3.67 0.42
N ARG A 84 12.23 2.35 0.29
CA ARG A 84 11.01 1.64 0.71
C ARG A 84 11.03 1.22 2.18
N ALA A 85 12.20 0.93 2.74
CA ALA A 85 12.33 0.54 4.15
C ALA A 85 11.98 1.68 5.11
N VAL A 86 12.39 2.92 4.81
CA VAL A 86 12.13 4.06 5.70
C VAL A 86 10.63 4.31 5.91
N PRO A 87 9.79 4.46 4.85
CA PRO A 87 8.34 4.60 5.03
C PRO A 87 7.71 3.40 5.71
N ALA A 88 8.20 2.18 5.46
CA ALA A 88 7.68 0.96 6.09
C ALA A 88 7.91 0.97 7.61
N ILE A 89 9.07 1.42 8.08
CA ILE A 89 9.38 1.56 9.51
C ILE A 89 8.48 2.62 10.16
N VAL A 90 8.34 3.79 9.52
CA VAL A 90 7.47 4.87 10.01
C VAL A 90 6.02 4.40 10.10
N TRP A 91 5.54 3.69 9.07
CA TRP A 91 4.18 3.14 9.03
C TRP A 91 3.97 2.08 10.12
N TYR A 92 4.93 1.18 10.31
CA TYR A 92 4.89 0.19 11.39
C TYR A 92 4.87 0.86 12.77
N GLY A 93 5.67 1.90 12.98
CA GLY A 93 5.68 2.71 14.20
C GLY A 93 4.31 3.32 14.49
N PHE A 94 3.69 3.95 13.48
CA PHE A 94 2.35 4.53 13.59
C PHE A 94 1.29 3.49 13.97
N GLN A 95 1.27 2.34 13.28
CA GLN A 95 0.31 1.27 13.58
C GLN A 95 0.53 0.62 14.95
N SER A 96 1.75 0.67 15.49
CA SER A 96 2.08 0.12 16.81
C SER A 96 1.70 1.09 17.93
N TRP A 97 1.87 2.39 17.71
CA TRP A 97 1.45 3.44 18.65
C TRP A 97 -0.08 3.49 18.80
N ILE A 98 -0.81 3.37 17.69
CA ILE A 98 -2.27 3.50 17.69
C ILE A 98 -3.02 2.27 18.21
N ARG A 99 -2.28 1.19 18.55
CA ARG A 99 -2.81 -0.03 19.15
C ARG A 99 -2.43 -0.04 20.64
N PRO A 100 -3.22 0.58 21.55
CA PRO A 100 -2.97 0.46 22.97
C PRO A 100 -3.26 -0.99 23.37
N ALA A 101 -2.33 -1.61 24.10
CA ALA A 101 -2.54 -2.91 24.71
C ALA A 101 -3.72 -2.82 25.70
N ARG A 102 -4.86 -3.38 25.30
CA ARG A 102 -5.80 -4.11 26.16
C ARG A 102 -6.37 -5.25 25.35
#